data_AF-A0AB32TLJ8-F1
#
_entry.id   AF-A0AB32TLJ8-F1
#
_cell.length_a   1.000
_cell.length_b   1.000
_cell.length_c   1.000
_cell.angle_alpha   90.00
_cell.angle_beta   90.00
_cell.angle_gamma   90.00
#
_symmetry.space_group_name_H-M   'P 1'
#
loop_
_entity.id
_entity.type
_entity.pdbx_description
1 polymer ?
#
loop_
_entity_poly.entity_id
_entity_poly.type
_entity_poly.pdbx_seq_one_letter_code
_entity_poly.pdbx_strand_id
1 'polypeptide(L)'
;MKEWVMDLLECPICLFLMCEPMTMSCGHSFCRRCMGAFLPSRCPTCKERLKQRDAKNIKNNVLLFSIIEKCCPEETKMKCHIQEKLKTSEFTEALRIADEGIEMAPDDVSLKVWRAEACMGLRRFSDALRDLDDLCFVRPNWTEGFFRKGNVLLEMGRQTEALILFYRCLKQHPDFAPAKNQIKKILEAEGMAVPEEVPRILHVVSEFLQDPCPITSSVSPSCTDAQRYSHTNAEGQSDSGQVRCACSTDAPVSFLNCNIGNASRNS
;
A
#
# COMPACT_ATOMS: atom_id res chain seq x y z
N MET A 1 21.11 16.62 15.01
CA MET A 1 21.14 15.47 15.93
C MET A 1 19.81 14.71 15.95
N LYS A 2 18.66 15.39 15.95
CA LYS A 2 17.34 14.71 15.95
C LYS A 2 17.09 13.87 14.69
N GLU A 3 17.34 14.39 13.49
CA GLU A 3 17.05 13.69 12.22
C GLU A 3 17.73 12.31 12.12
N TRP A 4 19.04 12.23 12.35
CA TRP A 4 19.79 10.96 12.30
C TRP A 4 19.31 9.91 13.32
N VAL A 5 18.82 10.35 14.48
CA VAL A 5 18.27 9.43 15.48
C VAL A 5 16.92 8.88 15.00
N MET A 6 16.13 9.69 14.29
CA MET A 6 14.83 9.27 13.76
C MET A 6 14.97 8.19 12.70
N ASP A 7 15.96 8.29 11.80
CA ASP A 7 16.20 7.29 10.76
C ASP A 7 16.45 5.88 11.35
N LEU A 8 17.12 5.80 12.51
CA LEU A 8 17.36 4.53 13.21
C LEU A 8 16.10 3.92 13.84
N LEU A 9 15.05 4.74 14.03
CA LEU A 9 13.77 4.33 14.59
C LEU A 9 12.74 4.03 13.50
N GLU A 10 13.06 4.23 12.22
CA GLU A 10 12.18 3.88 11.12
C GLU A 10 12.18 2.38 10.82
N CYS A 11 11.01 1.86 10.46
CA CYS A 11 10.89 0.49 9.99
C CYS A 11 11.40 0.39 8.55
N PRO A 12 12.34 -0.52 8.22
CA PRO A 12 12.83 -0.68 6.85
C PRO A 12 11.78 -1.14 5.82
N ILE A 13 10.58 -1.54 6.26
CA ILE A 13 9.50 -2.01 5.37
C ILE A 13 8.52 -0.86 5.08
N CYS A 14 7.91 -0.28 6.11
CA CYS A 14 6.95 0.80 5.91
C CYS A 14 7.59 2.19 5.81
N LEU A 15 8.88 2.33 6.16
CA LEU A 15 9.65 3.58 6.11
C LEU A 15 9.09 4.67 7.04
N PHE A 16 8.47 4.27 8.15
CA PHE A 16 7.93 5.19 9.16
C PHE A 16 8.44 4.79 10.53
N LEU A 17 8.34 5.70 11.51
CA LEU A 17 8.62 5.43 12.92
C LEU A 17 7.99 4.09 13.34
N MET A 18 8.83 3.20 13.87
CA MET A 18 8.42 1.85 14.23
C MET A 18 7.28 1.88 15.25
N CYS A 19 6.28 1.05 15.01
CA CYS A 19 5.17 0.86 15.93
C CYS A 19 5.08 -0.62 16.31
N GLU A 20 5.02 -0.91 17.61
CA GLU A 20 5.20 -2.25 18.17
C GLU A 20 6.43 -2.96 17.55
N PRO A 21 7.65 -2.42 17.70
CA PRO A 21 8.83 -2.97 17.05
C PRO A 21 9.07 -4.41 17.50
N MET A 22 9.44 -5.29 16.57
CA MET A 22 9.90 -6.65 16.84
C MET A 22 11.28 -6.85 16.25
N THR A 23 12.18 -7.43 17.05
CA THR A 23 13.58 -7.64 16.65
C THR A 23 13.80 -9.09 16.26
N MET A 24 14.36 -9.27 15.07
CA MET A 24 14.66 -10.56 14.49
C MET A 24 15.94 -11.15 15.08
N SER A 25 16.18 -12.45 14.88
CA SER A 25 17.40 -13.12 15.38
C SER A 25 18.72 -12.55 14.85
N CYS A 26 18.67 -11.79 13.75
CA CYS A 26 19.80 -11.07 13.16
C CYS A 26 20.01 -9.65 13.72
N GLY A 27 19.17 -9.19 14.66
CA GLY A 27 19.25 -7.86 15.28
C GLY A 27 18.45 -6.74 14.59
N HIS A 28 17.96 -6.95 13.36
CA HIS A 28 17.12 -5.95 12.68
C HIS A 28 15.71 -5.89 13.27
N SER A 29 15.16 -4.68 13.36
CA SER A 29 13.84 -4.42 13.94
C SER A 29 12.86 -3.90 12.89
N PHE A 30 11.59 -4.31 13.02
CA PHE A 30 10.51 -3.96 12.12
C PHE A 30 9.22 -3.73 12.90
N CYS A 31 8.25 -3.01 12.35
CA CYS A 31 6.90 -2.96 12.93
C CYS A 31 6.30 -4.36 12.99
N ARG A 32 5.61 -4.69 14.09
CA ARG A 32 4.81 -5.92 14.20
C ARG A 32 3.85 -6.09 13.05
N ARG A 33 3.19 -5.02 12.59
CA ARG A 33 2.28 -5.07 11.43
C ARG A 33 3.01 -5.46 10.12
N CYS A 34 4.24 -4.98 9.92
CA CYS A 34 5.00 -5.24 8.69
C CYS A 34 5.52 -6.68 8.60
N MET A 35 5.78 -7.33 9.74
CA MET A 35 6.29 -8.71 9.81
C MET A 35 5.26 -9.74 10.29
N GLY A 36 4.16 -9.29 10.90
CA GLY A 36 3.23 -10.14 11.66
C GLY A 36 2.30 -10.99 10.81
N ALA A 37 1.97 -10.52 9.60
CA ALA A 37 1.16 -11.27 8.64
C ALA A 37 1.96 -12.35 7.89
N PHE A 38 3.28 -12.16 7.78
CA PHE A 38 4.18 -13.08 7.10
C PHE A 38 5.62 -12.91 7.62
N LEU A 39 6.18 -13.99 8.17
CA LEU A 39 7.59 -14.03 8.55
C LEU A 39 8.42 -14.57 7.38
N PRO A 40 9.24 -13.75 6.69
CA PRO A 40 10.09 -14.23 5.61
C PRO A 40 11.15 -15.22 6.14
N SER A 41 11.59 -16.12 5.26
CA SER A 41 12.67 -17.07 5.59
C SER A 41 14.04 -16.37 5.76
N ARG A 42 14.16 -15.14 5.25
CA ARG A 42 15.35 -14.29 5.28
C ARG A 42 15.00 -12.89 5.74
N CYS A 43 15.89 -12.24 6.46
CA CYS A 43 15.71 -10.85 6.88
C CYS A 43 15.56 -9.92 5.66
N PRO A 44 14.54 -9.05 5.59
CA PRO A 44 14.39 -8.09 4.51
C PRO A 44 15.63 -7.18 4.33
N THR A 45 16.32 -6.86 5.43
CA THR A 45 17.49 -5.96 5.44
C THR A 45 18.80 -6.70 5.13
N CYS A 46 19.25 -7.63 5.99
CA CYS A 46 20.56 -8.28 5.84
C CYS A 46 20.55 -9.61 5.07
N LYS A 47 19.38 -10.11 4.66
CA LYS A 47 19.19 -11.39 3.95
C LYS A 47 19.64 -12.66 4.71
N GLU A 48 20.03 -12.52 5.97
CA GLU A 48 20.35 -13.64 6.86
C GLU A 48 19.11 -14.53 7.07
N ARG A 49 19.32 -15.85 7.09
CA ARG A 49 18.25 -16.82 7.34
C ARG A 49 17.74 -16.68 8.78
N LEU A 50 16.44 -16.48 8.92
CA LEU A 50 15.80 -16.27 10.22
C LEU A 50 15.53 -17.62 10.88
N LYS A 51 15.90 -17.75 12.17
CA LYS A 51 15.68 -18.99 12.94
C LYS A 51 14.23 -19.13 13.43
N GLN A 52 13.53 -18.01 13.55
CA GLN A 52 12.16 -17.95 14.04
C GLN A 52 11.19 -18.37 12.93
N ARG A 53 10.24 -19.25 13.25
CA ARG A 53 9.21 -19.72 12.29
C ARG A 53 7.87 -19.03 12.46
N ASP A 54 7.54 -18.57 13.68
CA ASP A 54 6.22 -18.04 13.99
C ASP A 54 6.29 -16.60 14.48
N ALA A 55 5.78 -15.67 13.67
CA ALA A 55 5.69 -14.25 14.05
C ALA A 55 4.91 -14.03 15.35
N LYS A 56 3.91 -14.87 15.64
CA LYS A 56 3.11 -14.81 16.87
C LYS A 56 3.94 -14.94 18.14
N ASN A 57 5.06 -15.67 18.09
CA ASN A 57 5.93 -15.93 19.23
C ASN A 57 7.00 -14.85 19.42
N ILE A 58 7.15 -13.93 18.47
CA ILE A 58 8.12 -12.84 18.59
C ILE A 58 7.50 -11.74 19.44
N LYS A 59 8.11 -11.51 20.60
CA LYS A 59 7.72 -10.45 21.54
C LYS A 59 8.13 -9.09 20.99
N ASN A 60 7.35 -8.07 21.33
CA ASN A 60 7.71 -6.69 21.02
C ASN A 60 9.02 -6.33 21.75
N ASN A 61 9.91 -5.59 21.10
CA ASN A 61 11.12 -5.05 21.69
C ASN A 61 10.74 -3.86 22.58
N VAL A 62 10.50 -4.17 23.86
CA VAL A 62 10.06 -3.18 24.86
C VAL A 62 11.07 -2.04 25.00
N LEU A 63 12.38 -2.32 24.97
CA LEU A 63 13.41 -1.29 25.10
C LEU A 63 13.37 -0.29 23.93
N LEU A 64 13.30 -0.80 22.70
CA LEU A 64 13.21 0.04 21.51
C LEU A 64 11.89 0.82 21.49
N PHE A 65 10.79 0.19 21.89
CA PHE A 65 9.50 0.87 22.01
C PHE A 65 9.56 2.00 23.04
N SER A 66 10.17 1.79 24.21
CA SER A 66 10.36 2.84 25.22
C SER A 66 11.28 3.98 24.75
N ILE A 67 12.25 3.70 23.88
CA ILE A 67 13.07 4.75 23.25
C ILE A 67 12.21 5.57 22.28
N ILE A 68 11.44 4.91 21.42
CA ILE A 68 10.53 5.55 20.47
C ILE A 68 9.52 6.45 21.20
N GLU A 69 8.90 5.93 22.25
CA GLU A 69 7.94 6.67 23.08
C GLU A 69 8.58 7.89 23.76
N LYS A 70 9.84 7.78 24.22
CA LYS A 70 10.57 8.94 24.79
C LYS A 70 10.98 9.96 23.74
N CYS A 71 11.29 9.52 22.52
CA CYS A 71 11.68 10.41 21.43
C CYS A 71 10.47 11.13 20.82
N CYS A 72 9.33 10.46 20.73
CA CYS A 72 8.13 10.90 20.02
C CYS A 72 6.85 10.47 20.77
N PRO A 73 6.57 11.04 21.96
CA PRO A 73 5.49 10.57 22.82
C PRO A 73 4.11 10.75 22.21
N GLU A 74 3.83 11.93 21.64
CA GLU A 74 2.51 12.25 21.08
C GLU A 74 2.25 11.45 19.80
N GLU A 75 3.23 11.36 18.90
CA GLU A 75 3.12 10.59 17.66
C GLU A 75 2.95 9.09 17.96
N THR A 76 3.68 8.57 18.95
CA THR A 76 3.57 7.16 19.34
C THR A 76 2.22 6.86 19.96
N LYS A 77 1.76 7.68 20.92
CA LYS A 77 0.46 7.53 21.58
C LYS A 77 -0.68 7.59 20.56
N MET A 78 -0.62 8.55 19.64
CA MET A 78 -1.58 8.70 18.55
C MET A 78 -1.65 7.44 17.68
N LYS A 79 -0.50 6.98 17.16
CA LYS A 79 -0.43 5.81 16.27
C LYS A 79 -0.90 4.52 16.96
N CYS A 80 -0.52 4.32 18.22
CA CYS A 80 -0.99 3.19 19.01
C CYS A 80 -2.52 3.22 19.18
N HIS A 81 -3.10 4.39 19.43
CA HIS A 81 -4.54 4.54 19.56
C HIS A 81 -5.27 4.25 18.23
N ILE A 82 -4.78 4.76 17.11
CA ILE A 82 -5.36 4.44 15.79
C ILE A 82 -5.30 2.93 15.52
N GLN A 83 -4.15 2.29 15.79
CA GLN A 83 -3.99 0.85 15.58
C GLN A 83 -4.93 0.00 16.43
N GLU A 84 -5.13 0.38 17.70
CA GLU A 84 -6.09 -0.27 18.58
C GLU A 84 -7.49 -0.24 17.94
N LYS A 85 -7.93 0.94 17.48
CA LYS A 85 -9.24 1.14 16.84
C LYS A 85 -9.39 0.38 15.52
N LEU A 86 -8.34 0.33 14.70
CA LEU A 86 -8.32 -0.49 13.49
C LEU A 86 -8.44 -1.98 13.82
N LYS A 87 -7.74 -2.46 14.87
CA LYS A 87 -7.78 -3.87 15.30
C LYS A 87 -9.15 -4.28 15.86
N THR A 88 -9.84 -3.37 16.54
CA THR A 88 -11.22 -3.58 17.03
C THR A 88 -12.29 -3.31 15.97
N SER A 89 -11.89 -3.03 14.71
CA SER A 89 -12.78 -2.66 13.60
C SER A 89 -13.65 -1.41 13.87
N GLU A 90 -13.22 -0.55 14.81
CA GLU A 90 -13.82 0.75 15.10
C GLU A 90 -13.32 1.80 14.08
N PHE A 91 -13.58 1.56 12.79
CA PHE A 91 -12.98 2.34 11.69
C PHE A 91 -13.34 3.83 11.69
N THR A 92 -14.55 4.19 12.14
CA THR A 92 -14.96 5.59 12.27
C THR A 92 -14.11 6.32 13.30
N GLU A 93 -13.80 5.67 14.41
CA GLU A 93 -12.98 6.24 15.47
C GLU A 93 -11.50 6.30 15.05
N ALA A 94 -11.01 5.23 14.40
CA ALA A 94 -9.67 5.22 13.81
C ALA A 94 -9.46 6.37 12.81
N LEU A 95 -10.48 6.66 11.99
CA LEU A 95 -10.47 7.78 11.05
C LEU A 95 -10.42 9.13 11.78
N ARG A 96 -11.28 9.34 12.78
CA ARG A 96 -11.32 10.59 13.57
C ARG A 96 -9.94 10.89 14.18
N ILE A 97 -9.34 9.90 14.84
CA ILE A 97 -8.03 10.03 15.48
C ILE A 97 -6.93 10.31 14.43
N ALA A 98 -6.99 9.67 13.25
CA ALA A 98 -6.04 9.91 12.18
C ALA A 98 -6.15 11.33 11.60
N ASP A 99 -7.36 11.85 11.41
CA ASP A 99 -7.58 13.23 10.95
C ASP A 99 -7.08 14.25 11.99
N GLU A 100 -7.38 14.07 13.28
CA GLU A 100 -6.82 14.90 14.37
C GLU A 100 -5.29 14.84 14.40
N GLY A 101 -4.71 13.66 14.21
CA GLY A 101 -3.27 13.49 14.09
C GLY A 101 -2.68 14.31 12.95
N ILE A 102 -3.32 14.29 11.76
CA ILE A 102 -2.84 15.01 10.57
C ILE A 102 -2.89 16.53 10.81
N GLU A 103 -3.91 17.02 11.52
CA GLU A 103 -3.99 18.44 11.90
C GLU A 103 -2.88 18.85 12.88
N MET A 104 -2.54 17.98 13.84
CA MET A 104 -1.50 18.26 14.83
C MET A 104 -0.07 18.10 14.30
N ALA A 105 0.14 17.14 13.39
CA ALA A 105 1.44 16.79 12.84
C ALA A 105 1.36 16.62 11.31
N PRO A 106 1.20 17.72 10.54
CA PRO A 106 1.01 17.66 9.09
C PRO A 106 2.22 17.06 8.34
N ASP A 107 3.41 17.13 8.93
CA ASP A 107 4.65 16.57 8.37
C ASP A 107 4.75 15.05 8.60
N ASP A 108 3.97 14.47 9.52
CA ASP A 108 3.93 13.03 9.75
C ASP A 108 3.05 12.33 8.72
N VAL A 109 3.61 12.15 7.53
CA VAL A 109 2.98 11.47 6.40
C VAL A 109 2.52 10.04 6.74
N SER A 110 3.03 9.41 7.80
CA SER A 110 2.57 8.06 8.19
C SER A 110 1.11 8.04 8.64
N LEU A 111 0.57 9.18 9.07
CA LEU A 111 -0.84 9.31 9.47
C LEU A 111 -1.80 9.11 8.30
N LYS A 112 -1.40 9.50 7.08
CA LYS A 112 -2.16 9.19 5.85
C LYS A 112 -2.30 7.68 5.60
N VAL A 113 -1.34 6.86 6.03
CA VAL A 113 -1.45 5.39 5.92
C VAL A 113 -2.56 4.85 6.82
N TRP A 114 -2.61 5.36 8.06
CA TRP A 114 -3.62 4.95 9.01
C TRP A 114 -5.01 5.44 8.61
N ARG A 115 -5.10 6.66 8.09
CA ARG A 115 -6.32 7.20 7.50
C ARG A 115 -6.80 6.37 6.31
N ALA A 116 -5.91 6.01 5.39
CA ALA A 116 -6.25 5.15 4.26
C ALA A 116 -6.78 3.77 4.69
N GLU A 117 -6.20 3.17 5.74
CA GLU A 117 -6.65 1.89 6.29
C GLU A 117 -8.04 2.01 6.95
N ALA A 118 -8.29 3.09 7.68
CA ALA A 118 -9.61 3.38 8.24
C ALA A 118 -10.67 3.63 7.14
N CYS A 119 -10.33 4.42 6.13
CA CYS A 119 -11.17 4.67 4.96
C CYS A 119 -11.49 3.37 4.20
N MET A 120 -10.53 2.46 4.05
CA MET A 120 -10.75 1.15 3.45
C MET A 120 -11.76 0.32 4.26
N GLY A 121 -11.64 0.28 5.60
CA GLY A 121 -12.61 -0.39 6.48
C GLY A 121 -14.02 0.21 6.40
N LEU A 122 -14.13 1.52 6.14
CA LEU A 122 -15.39 2.23 5.90
C LEU A 122 -15.89 2.16 4.45
N ARG A 123 -15.20 1.41 3.57
CA ARG A 123 -15.48 1.35 2.11
C ARG A 123 -15.40 2.71 1.39
N ARG A 124 -14.71 3.68 1.98
CA ARG A 124 -14.37 4.97 1.37
C ARG A 124 -13.12 4.84 0.51
N PHE A 125 -13.21 4.00 -0.53
CA PHE A 125 -12.05 3.61 -1.33
C PHE A 125 -11.39 4.78 -2.06
N SER A 126 -12.18 5.75 -2.55
CA SER A 126 -11.67 6.94 -3.22
C SER A 126 -10.77 7.78 -2.32
N ASP A 127 -11.11 7.91 -1.03
CA ASP A 127 -10.31 8.66 -0.06
C ASP A 127 -9.04 7.87 0.31
N ALA A 128 -9.15 6.55 0.49
CA ALA A 128 -7.98 5.70 0.73
C ALA A 128 -6.97 5.74 -0.44
N LEU A 129 -7.45 5.71 -1.69
CA LEU A 129 -6.59 5.82 -2.87
C LEU A 129 -5.91 7.17 -2.96
N ARG A 130 -6.61 8.28 -2.64
CA ARG A 130 -6.01 9.63 -2.65
C ARG A 130 -4.81 9.71 -1.71
N ASP A 131 -4.96 9.23 -0.47
CA ASP A 131 -3.87 9.21 0.50
C ASP A 131 -2.70 8.32 0.06
N LEU A 132 -2.99 7.14 -0.48
CA LEU A 132 -1.97 6.21 -0.94
C LEU A 132 -1.24 6.72 -2.20
N ASP A 133 -1.94 7.42 -3.08
CA ASP A 133 -1.36 8.06 -4.27
C ASP A 133 -0.39 9.17 -3.89
N ASP A 134 -0.78 10.05 -2.97
CA ASP A 134 0.10 11.09 -2.40
C ASP A 134 1.37 10.46 -1.82
N LEU A 135 1.23 9.40 -1.02
CA LEU A 135 2.36 8.75 -0.37
C LEU A 135 3.29 8.02 -1.36
N CYS A 136 2.72 7.32 -2.34
CA CYS A 136 3.48 6.65 -3.39
C CYS A 136 4.16 7.64 -4.35
N PHE A 137 3.61 8.84 -4.52
CA PHE A 137 4.27 9.92 -5.25
C PHE A 137 5.51 10.43 -4.51
N VAL A 138 5.39 10.68 -3.21
CA VAL A 138 6.52 11.11 -2.37
C VAL A 138 7.56 9.99 -2.22
N ARG A 139 7.13 8.72 -2.22
CA ARG A 139 8.01 7.55 -2.04
C ARG A 139 7.84 6.54 -3.18
N PRO A 140 8.47 6.77 -4.35
CA PRO A 140 8.29 5.94 -5.55
C PRO A 140 8.81 4.49 -5.42
N ASN A 141 9.63 4.21 -4.41
CA ASN A 141 10.17 2.89 -4.10
C ASN A 141 9.53 2.24 -2.85
N TRP A 142 8.40 2.77 -2.38
CA TRP A 142 7.71 2.24 -1.19
C TRP A 142 6.83 1.03 -1.55
N THR A 143 7.43 -0.16 -1.54
CA THR A 143 6.74 -1.42 -1.88
C THR A 143 5.47 -1.67 -1.05
N GLU A 144 5.53 -1.40 0.26
CA GLU A 144 4.36 -1.52 1.14
C GLU A 144 3.21 -0.58 0.73
N GLY A 145 3.53 0.60 0.17
CA GLY A 145 2.52 1.52 -0.37
C GLY A 145 1.80 0.98 -1.59
N PHE A 146 2.56 0.45 -2.55
CA PHE A 146 1.96 -0.18 -3.73
C PHE A 146 1.12 -1.41 -3.36
N PHE A 147 1.56 -2.18 -2.36
CA PHE A 147 0.77 -3.29 -1.84
C PHE A 147 -0.56 -2.84 -1.23
N ARG A 148 -0.54 -1.79 -0.41
CA ARG A 148 -1.75 -1.19 0.18
C ARG A 148 -2.71 -0.68 -0.89
N LYS A 149 -2.18 0.06 -1.87
CA LYS A 149 -2.98 0.54 -3.00
C LYS A 149 -3.58 -0.63 -3.80
N GLY A 150 -2.81 -1.70 -4.02
CA GLY A 150 -3.29 -2.93 -4.65
C GLY A 150 -4.44 -3.60 -3.88
N ASN A 151 -4.36 -3.67 -2.55
CA ASN A 151 -5.45 -4.21 -1.74
C ASN A 151 -6.72 -3.35 -1.83
N VAL A 152 -6.60 -2.02 -1.81
CA VAL A 152 -7.75 -1.13 -1.99
C VAL A 152 -8.41 -1.35 -3.36
N LEU A 153 -7.62 -1.47 -4.43
CA LEU A 153 -8.14 -1.76 -5.78
C LEU A 153 -8.81 -3.13 -5.86
N LEU A 154 -8.26 -4.14 -5.17
CA LEU A 154 -8.84 -5.48 -5.11
C LEU A 154 -10.21 -5.46 -4.40
N GLU A 155 -10.34 -4.72 -3.29
CA GLU A 155 -11.63 -4.51 -2.59
C GLU A 155 -12.65 -3.75 -3.45
N MET A 156 -12.19 -2.93 -4.40
CA MET A 156 -13.04 -2.28 -5.42
C MET A 156 -13.40 -3.20 -6.61
N GLY A 157 -12.90 -4.44 -6.67
CA GLY A 157 -13.06 -5.34 -7.81
C GLY A 157 -12.16 -5.04 -9.01
N ARG A 158 -11.21 -4.10 -8.89
CA ARG A 158 -10.27 -3.71 -9.96
C ARG A 158 -9.04 -4.63 -9.96
N GLN A 159 -9.28 -5.91 -10.22
CA GLN A 159 -8.30 -7.01 -10.10
C GLN A 159 -7.07 -6.83 -10.99
N THR A 160 -7.25 -6.45 -12.26
CA THR A 160 -6.15 -6.24 -13.21
C THR A 160 -5.17 -5.16 -12.72
N GLU A 161 -5.70 -4.05 -12.21
CA GLU A 161 -4.88 -2.94 -11.69
C GLU A 161 -4.18 -3.30 -10.37
N ALA A 162 -4.87 -4.04 -9.50
CA ALA A 162 -4.25 -4.60 -8.30
C ALA A 162 -3.07 -5.53 -8.65
N LEU A 163 -3.23 -6.38 -9.68
CA LEU A 163 -2.20 -7.30 -10.14
C LEU A 163 -0.95 -6.56 -10.66
N ILE A 164 -1.11 -5.44 -11.37
CA ILE A 164 0.01 -4.57 -11.80
C ILE A 164 0.79 -4.05 -10.59
N LEU A 165 0.10 -3.64 -9.53
CA LEU A 165 0.77 -3.15 -8.32
C LEU A 165 1.49 -4.26 -7.56
N PHE A 166 0.88 -5.45 -7.44
CA PHE A 166 1.55 -6.60 -6.83
C PHE A 166 2.74 -7.09 -7.66
N TYR A 167 2.66 -7.05 -8.99
CA TYR A 167 3.78 -7.31 -9.89
C TYR A 167 4.93 -6.35 -9.61
N ARG A 168 4.65 -5.04 -9.48
CA ARG A 168 5.65 -4.03 -9.12
C ARG A 168 6.29 -4.33 -7.77
N CYS A 169 5.50 -4.75 -6.77
CA CYS A 169 6.02 -5.14 -5.46
C CYS A 169 7.05 -6.28 -5.57
N LEU A 170 6.74 -7.34 -6.32
CA LEU A 170 7.65 -8.48 -6.50
C LEU A 170 8.89 -8.14 -7.36
N LYS A 171 8.79 -7.17 -8.28
CA LYS A 171 9.96 -6.64 -9.00
C LYS A 171 10.91 -5.89 -8.08
N GLN A 172 10.39 -5.10 -7.15
CA GLN A 172 11.20 -4.35 -6.17
C GLN A 172 11.78 -5.28 -5.09
N HIS A 173 10.95 -6.18 -4.56
CA HIS A 173 11.30 -7.11 -3.50
C HIS A 173 10.74 -8.51 -3.79
N PRO A 174 11.54 -9.40 -4.42
CA PRO A 174 11.11 -10.77 -4.73
C PRO A 174 10.66 -11.57 -3.50
N ASP A 175 11.23 -11.30 -2.33
CA ASP A 175 10.88 -11.97 -1.07
C ASP A 175 9.61 -11.40 -0.41
N PHE A 176 8.92 -10.45 -1.04
CA PHE A 176 7.73 -9.80 -0.49
C PHE A 176 6.48 -10.68 -0.66
N ALA A 177 6.36 -11.67 0.22
CA ALA A 177 5.32 -12.68 0.11
C ALA A 177 3.87 -12.17 0.22
N PRO A 178 3.53 -11.05 0.90
CA PRO A 178 2.17 -10.53 0.85
C PRO A 178 1.67 -10.30 -0.59
N ALA A 179 2.50 -9.69 -1.45
CA ALA A 179 2.17 -9.52 -2.87
C ALA A 179 2.14 -10.86 -3.62
N LYS A 180 3.10 -11.77 -3.37
CA LYS A 180 3.11 -13.12 -3.96
C LYS A 180 1.81 -13.87 -3.67
N ASN A 181 1.35 -13.82 -2.42
CA ASN A 181 0.12 -14.49 -1.98
C ASN A 181 -1.12 -13.88 -2.64
N GLN A 182 -1.18 -12.55 -2.81
CA GLN A 182 -2.29 -11.92 -3.53
C GLN A 182 -2.31 -12.30 -5.01
N ILE A 183 -1.15 -12.28 -5.68
CA ILE A 183 -1.04 -12.73 -7.08
C ILE A 183 -1.50 -14.19 -7.20
N LYS A 184 -1.04 -15.06 -6.30
CA LYS A 184 -1.42 -16.48 -6.31
C LYS A 184 -2.93 -16.65 -6.15
N LYS A 185 -3.55 -16.01 -5.16
CA LYS A 185 -5.01 -16.03 -4.96
C LYS A 185 -5.78 -15.55 -6.19
N ILE A 186 -5.33 -14.45 -6.80
CA ILE A 186 -5.95 -13.88 -8.00
C ILE A 186 -5.89 -14.87 -9.17
N LEU A 187 -4.71 -15.36 -9.50
CA LEU A 187 -4.52 -16.26 -10.64
C LEU A 187 -5.17 -17.64 -10.44
N GLU A 188 -5.14 -18.18 -9.21
CA GLU A 188 -5.82 -19.43 -8.88
C GLU A 188 -7.34 -19.31 -9.01
N ALA A 189 -7.93 -18.15 -8.68
CA ALA A 189 -9.35 -17.89 -8.89
C ALA A 189 -9.74 -17.85 -10.38
N GLU A 190 -8.80 -17.46 -11.25
CA GLU A 190 -8.93 -17.52 -12.71
C GLU A 190 -8.61 -18.92 -13.29
N GLY A 191 -8.34 -19.92 -12.44
CA GLY A 191 -8.03 -21.29 -12.85
C GLY A 191 -6.60 -21.51 -13.35
N MET A 192 -5.69 -20.55 -13.15
CA MET A 192 -4.31 -20.63 -13.61
C MET A 192 -3.42 -21.34 -12.59
N ALA A 193 -2.51 -22.21 -13.06
CA ALA A 193 -1.49 -22.81 -12.21
C ALA A 193 -0.36 -21.78 -11.93
N VAL A 194 -0.14 -21.47 -10.66
CA VAL A 194 0.85 -20.45 -10.26
C VAL A 194 2.15 -21.12 -9.79
N PRO A 195 3.29 -20.86 -10.44
CA PRO A 195 4.58 -21.41 -10.02
C PRO A 195 5.05 -20.82 -8.69
N GLU A 196 5.99 -21.48 -8.00
CA GLU A 196 6.50 -20.98 -6.72
C GLU A 196 7.62 -19.94 -6.87
N GLU A 197 8.35 -19.96 -7.97
CA GLU A 197 9.47 -19.05 -8.21
C GLU A 197 9.02 -17.71 -8.79
N VAL A 198 9.44 -16.62 -8.16
CA VAL A 198 9.03 -15.26 -8.53
C VAL A 198 9.26 -14.91 -10.00
N PRO A 199 10.41 -15.24 -10.65
CA PRO A 199 10.58 -14.97 -12.08
C PRO A 199 9.49 -15.59 -12.96
N ARG A 200 9.04 -16.80 -12.63
CA ARG A 200 7.97 -17.49 -13.36
C ARG A 200 6.60 -16.92 -13.03
N ILE A 201 6.36 -16.53 -11.76
CA ILE A 201 5.13 -15.82 -11.37
C ILE A 201 5.00 -14.52 -12.17
N LEU A 202 6.07 -13.74 -12.28
CA LEU A 202 6.09 -12.50 -13.05
C LEU A 202 5.82 -12.76 -14.54
N HIS A 203 6.32 -13.86 -15.10
CA HIS A 203 6.02 -14.26 -16.47
C HIS A 203 4.53 -14.56 -16.65
N VAL A 204 3.93 -15.40 -15.81
CA VAL A 204 2.49 -15.73 -15.85
C VAL A 204 1.62 -14.48 -15.69
N VAL A 205 1.98 -13.57 -14.78
CA VAL A 205 1.27 -12.29 -14.65
C VAL A 205 1.39 -11.44 -15.91
N SER A 206 2.54 -11.43 -16.57
CA SER A 206 2.72 -10.66 -17.80
C SER A 206 1.87 -11.21 -18.94
N GLU A 207 1.75 -12.54 -19.05
CA GLU A 207 0.86 -13.20 -20.01
C GLU A 207 -0.61 -12.91 -19.70
N PHE A 208 -1.02 -13.09 -18.43
CA PHE A 208 -2.38 -12.81 -17.98
C PHE A 208 -2.81 -11.37 -18.24
N LEU A 209 -1.90 -10.41 -18.11
CA LEU A 209 -2.19 -9.00 -18.39
C LEU A 209 -2.24 -8.68 -19.89
N GLN A 210 -1.60 -9.48 -20.75
CA GLN A 210 -1.60 -9.28 -22.21
C GLN A 210 -2.89 -9.78 -22.87
N ASP A 211 -3.53 -10.81 -22.31
CA ASP A 211 -4.79 -11.35 -22.81
C ASP A 211 -5.98 -10.52 -22.30
N PRO A 212 -6.69 -9.76 -23.16
CA PRO A 212 -7.96 -9.18 -22.77
C PRO A 212 -8.95 -10.34 -22.62
N CYS A 213 -9.41 -10.59 -21.39
CA CYS A 213 -10.42 -11.60 -21.11
C CYS A 213 -11.57 -11.51 -22.13
N PRO A 214 -11.89 -12.58 -22.90
CA PRO A 214 -12.97 -12.53 -23.86
C PRO A 214 -14.30 -12.78 -23.13
N ILE A 215 -14.85 -11.76 -22.48
CA ILE A 215 -16.22 -11.80 -21.97
C ILE A 215 -17.03 -10.70 -22.66
N THR A 216 -17.66 -11.13 -23.76
CA THR A 216 -18.87 -10.61 -24.38
C THR A 216 -18.86 -9.17 -24.92
N SER A 217 -18.33 -9.05 -26.14
CA SER A 217 -18.92 -8.23 -27.19
C SER A 217 -20.36 -8.69 -27.47
N SER A 218 -21.36 -8.21 -26.72
CA SER A 218 -22.78 -8.31 -27.12
C SER A 218 -23.70 -7.39 -26.30
N VAL A 219 -23.50 -6.08 -26.35
CA VAL A 219 -24.63 -5.13 -26.30
C VAL A 219 -24.34 -4.00 -27.28
N SER A 220 -25.11 -4.01 -28.37
CA SER A 220 -25.17 -3.00 -29.41
C SER A 220 -25.63 -1.63 -28.88
N PRO A 221 -25.23 -0.51 -29.50
CA PRO A 221 -25.61 0.83 -29.08
C PRO A 221 -27.01 1.17 -29.61
N SER A 222 -28.00 1.32 -28.74
CA SER A 222 -29.27 1.96 -29.10
C SER A 222 -30.08 2.39 -27.87
N CYS A 223 -30.77 3.53 -28.03
CA CYS A 223 -31.68 4.24 -27.12
C CYS A 223 -30.99 5.20 -26.14
N THR A 224 -30.74 6.46 -26.50
CA THR A 224 -31.72 7.58 -26.46
C THR A 224 -32.67 7.48 -25.27
N ASP A 225 -32.31 8.11 -24.15
CA ASP A 225 -33.28 8.99 -23.51
C ASP A 225 -32.59 10.08 -22.68
N ALA A 226 -33.03 11.30 -22.95
CA ALA A 226 -32.57 12.53 -22.33
C ALA A 226 -33.60 12.98 -21.31
N GLN A 227 -33.25 13.01 -20.02
CA GLN A 227 -33.97 13.78 -19.00
C GLN A 227 -32.93 14.29 -17.98
N ARG A 228 -32.38 15.50 -18.15
CA ARG A 228 -32.84 16.75 -17.53
C ARG A 228 -33.35 16.56 -16.09
N TYR A 229 -32.51 16.90 -15.12
CA TYR A 229 -32.95 17.62 -13.93
C TYR A 229 -32.01 18.79 -13.67
N SER A 230 -32.55 19.98 -13.94
CA SER A 230 -32.05 21.28 -13.55
C SER A 230 -32.57 21.61 -12.16
N HIS A 231 -31.69 21.98 -11.23
CA HIS A 231 -32.03 22.90 -10.15
C HIS A 231 -30.99 24.02 -10.08
N THR A 232 -31.53 25.22 -9.96
CA THR A 232 -30.95 26.53 -10.22
C THR A 232 -30.29 27.15 -8.99
N ASN A 233 -29.09 27.69 -9.22
CA ASN A 233 -28.50 28.97 -8.80
C ASN A 233 -28.66 29.48 -7.35
N ALA A 234 -27.53 29.81 -6.72
CA ALA A 234 -27.23 31.19 -6.31
C ALA A 234 -25.71 31.38 -6.07
N GLU A 235 -25.14 32.39 -6.74
CA GLU A 235 -23.91 33.12 -6.40
C GLU A 235 -22.52 32.50 -6.65
N GLY A 236 -21.76 33.16 -7.53
CA GLY A 236 -20.36 33.49 -7.25
C GLY A 236 -19.28 32.78 -8.08
N GLN A 237 -18.82 33.47 -9.12
CA GLN A 237 -17.50 33.37 -9.75
C GLN A 237 -17.18 32.16 -10.65
N SER A 238 -17.10 32.51 -11.93
CA SER A 238 -16.47 31.79 -13.02
C SER A 238 -14.97 31.58 -12.80
N ASP A 239 -14.53 30.32 -12.83
CA ASP A 239 -13.22 29.98 -13.38
C ASP A 239 -13.38 28.77 -14.32
N SER A 240 -13.00 28.99 -15.58
CA SER A 240 -13.00 27.97 -16.64
C SER A 240 -11.79 27.05 -16.43
N GLY A 241 -11.84 26.25 -15.36
CA GLY A 241 -10.85 25.22 -15.06
C GLY A 241 -11.23 23.92 -15.73
N GLN A 242 -10.54 23.58 -16.82
CA GLN A 242 -10.61 22.30 -17.49
C GLN A 242 -10.13 21.19 -16.54
N VAL A 243 -11.03 20.62 -15.72
CA VAL A 243 -10.73 19.46 -14.88
C VAL A 243 -10.55 18.25 -15.80
N ARG A 244 -9.29 18.01 -16.19
CA ARG A 244 -8.88 16.80 -16.90
C ARG A 244 -9.08 15.60 -15.98
N CYS A 245 -10.09 14.81 -16.29
CA CYS A 245 -10.24 13.45 -15.83
C CYS A 245 -9.00 12.64 -16.26
N ALA A 246 -8.18 12.17 -15.32
CA ALA A 246 -6.98 11.38 -15.58
C ALA A 246 -7.28 9.89 -15.82
N CYS A 247 -8.50 9.55 -16.22
CA CYS A 247 -8.96 8.15 -16.38
C CYS A 247 -9.07 7.71 -17.84
N SER A 248 -8.54 8.48 -18.79
CA SER A 248 -8.64 8.19 -20.22
C SER A 248 -7.27 7.99 -20.83
N THR A 249 -6.71 6.79 -20.66
CA THR A 249 -5.80 6.24 -21.66
C THR A 249 -6.14 4.77 -21.87
N ASP A 250 -6.87 4.53 -22.96
CA ASP A 250 -6.72 3.34 -23.78
C ASP A 250 -5.25 3.19 -24.19
N ALA A 251 -4.42 2.68 -23.28
CA ALA A 251 -3.02 2.36 -23.54
C ALA A 251 -2.83 0.86 -23.29
N PRO A 252 -2.60 0.05 -24.35
CA PRO A 252 -2.30 -1.35 -24.19
C PRO A 252 -1.01 -1.50 -23.38
N VAL A 253 -0.94 -2.60 -22.64
CA VAL A 253 0.14 -3.07 -21.77
C VAL A 253 1.53 -2.86 -22.38
N SER A 254 2.06 -1.65 -22.26
CA SER A 254 3.39 -1.24 -22.78
C SER A 254 4.29 -0.70 -21.67
N PHE A 255 3.77 -0.59 -20.43
CA PHE A 255 4.51 -0.09 -19.27
C PHE A 255 5.41 -1.12 -18.58
N LEU A 256 5.45 -2.38 -19.04
CA LEU A 256 6.34 -3.40 -18.48
C LEU A 256 7.81 -3.24 -18.91
N ASN A 257 8.12 -2.36 -19.88
CA ASN A 257 9.46 -2.22 -20.47
C ASN A 257 10.17 -0.87 -20.22
N CYS A 258 9.65 0.02 -19.38
CA CYS A 258 10.21 1.38 -19.23
C CYS A 258 10.67 1.69 -17.80
N ASN A 259 11.87 1.21 -17.44
CA ASN A 259 12.86 1.90 -16.60
C ASN A 259 14.12 1.02 -16.45
N ILE A 260 14.80 0.80 -17.57
CA ILE A 260 16.23 0.45 -17.61
C ILE A 260 16.94 1.78 -17.86
N GLY A 261 17.33 2.45 -16.78
CA GLY A 261 17.96 3.76 -16.82
C GLY A 261 19.01 3.88 -15.72
N ASN A 262 20.25 3.53 -16.07
CA ASN A 262 21.53 3.91 -15.47
C ASN A 262 21.48 4.62 -14.10
N ALA A 263 21.84 3.89 -13.03
CA ALA A 263 22.56 4.47 -11.91
C ALA A 263 24.02 4.02 -12.02
N SER A 264 24.81 4.94 -12.56
CA SER A 264 26.24 4.86 -12.82
C SER A 264 27.03 4.54 -11.55
N ARG A 265 28.07 3.72 -11.73
CA ARG A 265 29.25 3.65 -10.85
C ARG A 265 29.76 5.05 -10.53
N ASN A 266 30.06 5.33 -9.27
CA ASN A 266 31.17 6.17 -8.84
C ASN A 266 31.54 5.84 -7.38
N SER A 267 32.86 5.69 -7.18
CA SER A 267 33.63 5.30 -5.98
C SER A 267 33.39 3.91 -5.39
#